data_AF-A0AAE1R190-F1
#
_entry.id   AF-A0AAE1R190-F1
#
_cell.length_a   1.000
_cell.length_b   1.000
_cell.length_c   1.000
_cell.angle_alpha   90.00
_cell.angle_beta   90.00
_cell.angle_gamma   90.00
#
_symmetry.space_group_name_H-M   'P 1'
#
loop_
_entity.id
_entity.type
_entity.pdbx_description
1 polymer ?
#
loop_
_entity_poly.entity_id
_entity_poly.type
_entity_poly.pdbx_seq_one_letter_code
_entity_poly.pdbx_strand_id
1 'polypeptide(L)'
;MLLPGDLSHADTLQPLWDSFGRLVEPLTSQRPWMVTQGNHEVEKIPVVHSQSFTSYNARWLMPFEQSGSTSNFSNIHARND
;
A
#
# COMPACT_ATOMS: atom_id res chain seq x y z
N MET A 1 -9.82 1.14 9.92
CA MET A 1 -9.06 -0.05 10.35
C MET A 1 -7.58 0.22 10.16
N LEU A 2 -6.70 -0.41 10.95
CA LEU A 2 -5.24 -0.34 10.78
C LEU A 2 -4.74 -1.70 10.30
N LEU A 3 -4.05 -1.75 9.16
CA LEU A 3 -3.42 -2.99 8.65
C LEU A 3 -1.91 -2.79 8.47
N PRO A 4 -1.08 -3.67 9.05
CA PRO A 4 0.37 -3.46 9.11
C PRO A 4 1.15 -3.95 7.86
N GLY A 5 0.50 -4.20 6.73
CA GLY A 5 1.15 -4.65 5.49
C GLY A 5 0.65 -6.00 4.99
N ASP A 6 1.28 -6.48 3.91
CA ASP A 6 1.03 -7.77 3.25
C ASP A 6 -0.46 -7.99 2.96
N LEU A 7 -1.00 -7.11 2.11
CA LEU A 7 -2.44 -6.97 1.93
C LEU A 7 -3.01 -8.09 1.04
N SER A 8 -2.57 -8.12 -0.21
CA SER A 8 -3.10 -9.04 -1.21
C SER A 8 -2.27 -10.30 -1.37
N HIS A 9 -1.01 -10.29 -0.89
CA HIS A 9 0.00 -11.30 -1.22
C HIS A 9 0.08 -11.58 -2.73
N ALA A 10 -0.09 -10.53 -3.55
CA ALA A 10 -0.14 -10.69 -5.01
C ALA A 10 1.20 -11.13 -5.60
N ASP A 11 2.33 -10.74 -4.99
CA ASP A 11 3.68 -11.15 -5.39
C ASP A 11 3.88 -11.11 -6.91
N THR A 12 3.56 -9.97 -7.52
CA THR A 12 3.60 -9.68 -8.97
C THR A 12 2.42 -10.21 -9.80
N LEU A 13 1.57 -11.10 -9.28
CA LEU A 13 0.34 -11.55 -9.95
C LEU A 13 -0.81 -10.54 -9.76
N GLN A 14 -0.82 -9.52 -10.61
CA GLN A 14 -1.76 -8.37 -10.52
C GLN A 14 -3.24 -8.70 -10.33
N PRO A 15 -3.83 -9.76 -10.93
CA PRO A 15 -5.23 -10.12 -10.68
C PRO A 15 -5.58 -10.41 -9.21
N LEU A 16 -4.59 -10.76 -8.38
CA LEU A 16 -4.79 -10.93 -6.93
C LEU A 16 -5.06 -9.60 -6.23
N TRP A 17 -4.47 -8.49 -6.68
CA TRP A 17 -4.81 -7.15 -6.18
C TRP A 17 -6.27 -6.81 -6.45
N ASP A 18 -6.76 -7.09 -7.66
CA ASP A 18 -8.15 -6.80 -8.03
C ASP A 18 -9.16 -7.70 -7.31
N SER A 19 -8.75 -8.94 -7.00
CA SER A 19 -9.56 -9.88 -6.24
C SER A 19 -9.65 -9.48 -4.76
N PHE A 20 -8.51 -9.12 -4.17
CA PHE A 20 -8.44 -8.58 -2.81
C PHE A 20 -9.26 -7.28 -2.68
N GLY A 21 -9.11 -6.35 -3.64
CA GLY A 21 -9.87 -5.10 -3.67
C GLY A 21 -11.38 -5.33 -3.64
N ARG A 22 -11.89 -6.23 -4.49
CA ARG A 22 -13.32 -6.61 -4.51
C ARG A 22 -13.78 -7.28 -3.21
N LEU A 23 -12.91 -8.08 -2.58
CA LEU A 23 -13.22 -8.72 -1.31
C LEU A 23 -13.41 -7.69 -0.18
N VAL A 24 -12.55 -6.68 -0.12
CA VAL A 24 -12.55 -5.69 0.98
C VAL A 24 -13.41 -4.46 0.71
N GLU A 25 -13.83 -4.21 -0.53
CA GLU A 25 -14.63 -3.05 -0.96
C GLU A 25 -15.85 -2.76 -0.06
N PRO A 26 -16.68 -3.75 0.35
CA PRO A 26 -17.83 -3.46 1.20
C PRO A 26 -17.44 -2.87 2.57
N LEU A 27 -16.23 -3.18 3.06
CA LEU A 27 -15.73 -2.69 4.35
C LEU A 27 -14.97 -1.37 4.20
N THR A 28 -14.14 -1.24 3.17
CA THR A 28 -13.35 -0.03 2.92
C THR A 28 -14.21 1.15 2.47
N SER A 29 -15.33 0.88 1.78
CA SER A 29 -16.30 1.91 1.37
C SER A 29 -17.06 2.54 2.54
N GLN A 30 -17.22 1.81 3.66
CA GLN A 30 -17.96 2.29 4.82
C GLN A 30 -17.07 3.03 5.83
N ARG A 31 -15.80 2.63 5.94
CA ARG A 31 -14.87 3.21 6.90
C ARG A 31 -13.47 3.27 6.29
N PRO A 32 -12.78 4.42 6.38
CA PRO A 32 -11.41 4.53 5.92
C PRO A 32 -10.48 3.51 6.59
N TRP A 33 -9.59 2.94 5.80
CA TRP A 33 -8.50 2.10 6.28
C TRP A 33 -7.21 2.89 6.16
N MET A 34 -6.38 2.82 7.20
CA MET A 34 -4.96 3.15 7.07
C MET A 34 -4.22 1.84 6.95
N VAL A 35 -3.40 1.74 5.92
CA VAL A 35 -2.62 0.55 5.62
C VAL A 35 -1.16 0.96 5.54
N THR A 36 -0.26 0.02 5.85
CA THR A 36 1.17 0.16 5.56
C THR A 36 1.57 -0.84 4.50
N GLN A 37 2.77 -0.71 3.95
CA GLN A 37 3.36 -1.67 3.02
C GLN A 37 4.14 -2.75 3.79
N GLY A 38 4.06 -4.00 3.34
CA GLY A 38 4.90 -5.11 3.79
C GLY A 38 5.88 -5.57 2.71
N ASN A 39 6.51 -6.73 2.89
CA ASN A 39 7.47 -7.25 1.91
C ASN A 39 6.77 -7.75 0.63
N HIS A 40 5.51 -8.21 0.73
CA HIS A 40 4.73 -8.65 -0.43
C HIS A 40 4.34 -7.49 -1.37
N GLU A 41 4.36 -6.24 -0.90
CA GLU A 41 4.09 -5.06 -1.72
C GLU A 41 5.30 -4.55 -2.53
N VAL A 42 6.52 -5.08 -2.30
CA VAL A 42 7.73 -4.61 -3.00
C VAL A 42 7.62 -4.81 -4.51
N GLU A 43 7.16 -6.00 -4.94
CA GLU A 43 6.88 -6.37 -6.34
C GLU A 43 7.96 -6.00 -7.38
N LYS A 44 9.24 -5.91 -6.96
CA LYS A 44 10.34 -5.53 -7.83
C LYS A 44 10.80 -6.73 -8.67
N ILE A 45 10.79 -6.57 -9.99
CA ILE A 45 11.27 -7.57 -10.96
C ILE A 45 12.54 -7.01 -11.61
N PRO A 46 13.72 -7.64 -11.41
CA PRO A 46 14.95 -7.20 -12.05
C PRO A 46 14.76 -7.01 -13.56
N VAL A 47 15.26 -5.89 -14.10
CA VAL A 47 15.20 -5.53 -15.53
C VAL A 47 13.81 -5.17 -16.07
N VAL A 48 12.73 -5.79 -15.58
CA VAL A 48 11.35 -5.57 -16.08
C VAL A 48 10.61 -4.48 -15.30
N HIS A 49 10.76 -4.44 -13.97
CA HIS A 49 10.09 -3.48 -13.10
C HIS A 49 10.95 -3.19 -11.87
N SER A 50 11.74 -2.11 -11.93
CA SER A 50 12.73 -1.77 -10.89
C SER A 50 12.17 -0.94 -9.74
N GLN A 51 10.97 -0.37 -9.89
CA GLN A 51 10.32 0.48 -8.90
C GLN A 51 9.57 -0.37 -7.88
N SER A 52 9.84 -0.16 -6.59
CA SER A 52 9.12 -0.85 -5.53
C SER A 52 7.77 -0.21 -5.23
N PHE A 53 6.83 -1.00 -4.68
CA PHE A 53 5.56 -0.51 -4.14
C PHE A 53 4.62 0.15 -5.16
N THR A 54 4.83 -0.10 -6.46
CA THR A 54 4.03 0.50 -7.53
C THR A 54 2.54 0.18 -7.39
N SER A 55 2.21 -1.09 -7.21
CA SER A 55 0.81 -1.54 -7.07
C SER A 55 0.17 -1.05 -5.77
N TYR A 56 0.92 -1.05 -4.66
CA TYR A 56 0.47 -0.48 -3.39
C TYR A 56 0.13 1.01 -3.54
N ASN A 57 1.05 1.81 -4.09
CA ASN A 57 0.87 3.25 -4.26
C ASN A 57 -0.26 3.61 -5.22
N ALA A 58 -0.51 2.79 -6.24
CA ALA A 58 -1.60 3.02 -7.18
C ALA A 58 -2.99 2.74 -6.58
N ARG A 59 -3.08 1.92 -5.52
CA ARG A 59 -4.34 1.38 -5.00
C ARG A 59 -4.70 1.88 -3.61
N TRP A 60 -3.70 2.28 -2.82
CA TRP A 60 -3.87 2.72 -1.44
C TRP A 60 -3.22 4.08 -1.24
N LEU A 61 -4.03 5.14 -1.21
CA LEU A 61 -3.54 6.51 -0.97
C LEU A 61 -3.65 6.86 0.51
N MET A 62 -2.50 7.08 1.15
CA MET A 62 -2.39 7.57 2.52
C MET A 62 -2.22 9.10 2.52
N PRO A 63 -2.65 9.81 3.58
CA PRO A 63 -2.50 11.26 3.69
C PRO A 63 -1.06 11.64 4.10
N PHE A 64 -0.09 11.26 3.25
CA PHE A 64 1.32 11.39 3.58
C PHE A 64 1.82 12.84 3.50
N GLU A 65 1.33 13.63 2.54
CA GLU A 65 1.67 15.05 2.42
C GLU A 65 1.18 15.84 3.63
N GLN A 66 -0.04 15.58 4.09
CA GLN A 66 -0.63 16.24 5.25
C GLN A 66 0.06 15.86 6.56
N SER A 67 0.71 14.70 6.60
CA SER A 67 1.53 14.28 7.74
C SER A 67 2.98 14.77 7.65
N GLY A 68 3.38 15.44 6.56
CA GLY A 68 4.77 15.87 6.34
C GLY A 68 5.71 14.73 5.96
N SER A 69 5.18 13.55 5.62
CA SER A 69 5.98 12.43 5.11
C SER A 69 6.35 12.66 3.64
N THR A 70 7.48 12.11 3.22
CA THR A 70 7.97 12.16 1.83
C THR A 70 7.53 10.97 0.99
N SER A 71 6.77 10.03 1.57
CA SER A 71 6.34 8.80 0.91
C SER A 71 4.94 8.42 1.36
N ASN A 72 4.20 7.65 0.56
CA ASN A 72 2.87 7.11 0.83
C ASN A 72 2.79 6.14 2.05
N PHE A 73 3.80 6.18 2.88
CA PHE A 73 3.92 5.57 4.18
C PHE A 73 3.77 6.65 5.26
N SER A 74 2.76 6.49 6.12
CA SER A 74 2.63 7.28 7.34
C SER A 74 3.57 6.72 8.40
N ASN A 75 4.85 7.05 8.31
CA ASN A 75 5.72 6.92 9.46
C ASN A 75 5.39 8.10 10.39
N ILE A 76 4.74 7.85 11.53
CA ILE A 76 4.54 8.84 12.62
C ILE A 76 5.87 9.31 13.26
N HIS A 77 7.00 9.17 12.56
CA HIS A 77 8.34 9.62 12.93
C HIS A 77 8.96 10.59 11.91
N ALA A 78 8.18 11.20 11.02
CA ALA A 78 8.67 12.27 10.13
C ALA A 78 8.85 13.64 10.83
N ARG A 79 9.24 13.65 12.11
CA ARG A 79 9.94 14.77 12.75
C ARG A 79 11.26 14.26 13.28
N ASN A 80 12.26 14.27 12.40
CA ASN A 80 13.63 14.46 12.81
C ASN A 80 14.05 15.80 12.23
N ASP A 81 13.77 16.84 13.00
CA ASP A 81 14.69 17.96 13.20
C ASP A 81 16.10 17.40 13.50
#